data_AF-A0A1W9N3Z3-F1
#
_entry.id   AF-A0A1W9N3Z3-F1
#
_cell.length_a   1.000
_cell.length_b   1.000
_cell.length_c   1.000
_cell.angle_alpha   90.00
_cell.angle_beta   90.00
_cell.angle_gamma   90.00
#
_symmetry.space_group_name_H-M   'P 1'
#
loop_
_entity.id
_entity.type
_entity.pdbx_description
1 polymer ?
#
loop_
_entity_poly.entity_id
_entity_poly.type
_entity_poly.pdbx_seq_one_letter_code
_entity_poly.pdbx_strand_id
1 'polypeptide(L)'
;MPYTVEDYRKDYVREHIDKLSPEERSRGLSLEERLRGLSPEERSRGLSLEERLRGLPPEERLRGLPPEERLRGLPPEERLRGLPPEERLRGLSEEELQKLAEIIMKQREQKSSGN
;
A
#
# COMPACT_ATOMS: atom_id res chain seq x y z
N MET A 1 -7.67 43.23 36.66
CA MET A 1 -6.74 42.12 36.91
C MET A 1 -5.33 42.63 36.73
N PRO A 2 -4.40 42.44 37.68
CA PRO A 2 -3.02 42.86 37.51
C PRO A 2 -2.34 42.00 36.45
N TYR A 3 -1.57 42.63 35.57
CA TYR A 3 -0.77 41.95 34.57
C TYR A 3 0.32 41.12 35.25
N THR A 4 0.30 39.80 35.03
CA THR A 4 1.21 38.89 35.72
C THR A 4 2.49 38.67 34.92
N VAL A 5 3.53 38.14 35.57
CA VAL A 5 4.75 37.69 34.89
C VAL A 5 4.45 36.59 33.86
N GLU A 6 3.38 35.81 34.06
CA GLU A 6 2.94 34.83 33.07
C GLU A 6 2.32 35.47 31.83
N ASP A 7 1.54 36.54 32.00
CA ASP A 7 0.99 37.29 30.87
C ASP A 7 2.12 37.90 30.03
N TYR A 8 3.13 38.50 30.68
CA TYR A 8 4.33 39.00 30.00
C TYR A 8 5.06 37.94 29.20
N ARG A 9 5.26 36.74 29.77
CA ARG A 9 5.92 35.63 29.06
C ARG A 9 5.12 35.18 27.85
N LYS A 10 3.79 35.10 27.95
CA LYS A 10 2.93 34.71 26.84
C LYS A 10 2.96 35.74 25.71
N ASP A 11 2.82 37.02 26.03
CA ASP A 11 2.89 38.09 25.03
C ASP A 11 4.28 38.16 24.38
N TYR A 12 5.35 38.04 25.17
CA TYR A 12 6.71 38.02 24.65
C TYR A 12 6.95 36.85 23.67
N VAL A 13 6.52 35.63 24.02
CA VAL A 13 6.61 34.48 23.11
C VAL A 13 5.76 34.71 21.87
N ARG A 14 4.55 35.25 22.01
CA ARG A 14 3.64 35.51 20.88
C ARG A 14 4.21 36.50 19.88
N GLU A 15 4.86 37.56 20.35
CA GLU A 15 5.52 38.57 19.50
C GLU A 15 6.82 38.06 18.85
N HIS A 16 7.46 37.06 19.46
CA HIS A 16 8.76 36.55 19.01
C HIS A 16 8.68 35.21 18.29
N ILE A 17 7.52 34.54 18.29
CA ILE A 17 7.34 33.25 17.64
C ILE A 17 7.59 33.35 16.14
N ASP A 18 7.25 34.48 15.51
CA ASP A 18 7.47 34.72 14.09
C ASP A 18 8.94 34.77 13.68
N LYS A 19 9.84 35.05 14.64
CA LYS A 19 11.30 35.05 14.44
C LYS A 19 11.91 33.65 14.56
N LEU A 20 11.16 32.67 15.06
CA LEU A 20 11.62 31.28 15.23
C LEU A 20 11.35 30.45 13.97
N SER A 21 12.27 29.54 13.64
CA SER A 21 12.09 28.55 12.57
C SER A 21 10.99 27.53 12.93
N PRO A 22 10.28 26.92 11.97
CA PRO A 22 9.27 25.89 12.24
C PRO A 22 9.80 24.71 13.09
N GLU A 23 11.08 24.36 12.94
CA GLU A 23 11.73 23.33 13.78
C GLU A 23 11.88 23.78 15.23
N GLU A 24 12.18 25.06 15.47
CA GLU A 24 12.33 25.62 16.81
C GLU A 24 10.98 25.80 17.49
N ARG A 25 9.95 26.24 16.74
CA ARG A 25 8.56 26.33 17.24
C ARG A 25 8.01 24.97 17.66
N SER A 26 8.45 23.91 16.99
CA SER A 26 8.01 22.55 17.29
C SER A 26 8.94 21.82 18.27
N ARG A 27 10.05 22.44 18.68
CA ARG A 27 11.02 21.87 19.62
C ARG A 27 10.40 21.76 21.01
N GLY A 28 10.01 20.55 21.40
CA GLY A 28 9.31 20.28 22.65
C GLY A 28 7.84 19.89 22.47
N LEU A 29 7.26 20.03 21.28
CA LEU A 29 5.94 19.48 20.95
C LEU A 29 6.07 18.00 20.56
N SER A 30 5.21 17.16 21.11
CA SER A 30 5.06 15.77 20.68
C SER A 30 4.56 15.70 19.23
N LEU A 31 4.82 14.58 18.55
CA LEU A 31 4.37 14.38 17.16
C LEU A 31 2.84 14.55 17.05
N GLU A 32 2.12 14.13 18.07
CA GLU A 32 0.66 14.21 18.15
C GLU A 32 0.17 15.67 18.27
N GLU A 33 0.85 16.50 19.06
CA GLU A 33 0.57 17.94 19.17
C GLU A 33 0.94 18.71 17.90
N ARG A 34 2.02 18.31 17.20
CA ARG A 34 2.40 18.88 15.90
C ARG A 34 1.35 18.60 14.81
N LEU A 35 0.71 17.43 14.88
CA LEU A 35 -0.34 17.02 13.96
C LEU A 35 -1.73 17.53 14.40
N ARG A 36 -1.86 18.02 15.65
CA ARG A 36 -3.11 18.54 16.24
C ARG A 36 -3.47 19.88 15.60
N GLY A 37 -4.35 19.83 14.61
CA GLY A 37 -4.78 21.00 13.83
C GLY A 37 -4.54 20.85 12.32
N LEU A 38 -3.72 19.89 11.90
CA LEU A 38 -3.56 19.55 10.49
C LEU A 38 -4.66 18.59 10.03
N SER A 39 -5.27 18.91 8.89
CA SER A 39 -6.20 18.00 8.21
C SER A 39 -5.49 16.73 7.75
N PRO A 40 -6.21 15.59 7.58
CA PRO A 40 -5.62 14.36 7.06
C PRO A 40 -4.86 14.57 5.74
N GLU A 41 -5.34 15.47 4.87
CA GLU A 41 -4.68 15.83 3.62
C GLU A 41 -3.34 16.56 3.85
N GLU A 42 -3.29 17.50 4.80
CA GLU A 42 -2.04 18.22 5.15
C GLU A 42 -1.03 17.31 5.84
N ARG A 43 -1.49 16.38 6.68
CA ARG A 43 -0.62 15.34 7.25
C ARG A 43 -0.05 14.43 6.16
N SER A 44 -0.85 14.13 5.14
CA SER A 44 -0.41 13.31 4.02
C SER A 44 0.56 14.05 3.09
N ARG A 45 0.47 15.39 2.98
CA ARG A 45 1.25 16.22 2.03
C ARG A 45 2.77 16.08 2.18
N GLY A 46 3.26 15.75 3.37
CA GLY A 46 4.69 15.48 3.63
C GLY A 46 5.12 14.03 3.45
N LEU A 47 4.18 13.10 3.28
CA LEU A 47 4.45 11.67 3.08
C LEU A 47 4.52 11.35 1.59
N SER A 48 5.58 10.63 1.20
CA SER A 48 5.69 10.03 -0.12
C SER A 48 4.56 9.03 -0.38
N LEU A 49 4.24 8.78 -1.66
CA LEU A 49 3.23 7.77 -2.04
C LEU A 49 3.54 6.39 -1.44
N GLU A 50 4.82 6.01 -1.36
CA GLU A 50 5.25 4.78 -0.70
C GLU A 50 4.93 4.76 0.79
N GLU A 51 5.20 5.84 1.52
CA GLU A 51 4.90 5.90 2.97
C GLU A 51 3.40 5.89 3.24
N ARG A 52 2.61 6.56 2.39
CA ARG A 52 1.14 6.53 2.45
C ARG A 52 0.60 5.12 2.22
N LEU A 53 1.14 4.40 1.23
CA LEU A 53 0.73 3.04 0.95
C LEU A 53 1.20 2.07 2.04
N ARG A 54 2.38 2.28 2.64
CA ARG A 54 2.96 1.38 3.66
C ARG A 54 2.03 1.14 4.86
N GLY A 55 1.24 2.13 5.24
CA GLY A 55 0.25 2.03 6.31
C GLY A 55 -1.08 1.36 5.93
N LEU A 56 -1.35 1.18 4.64
CA LEU A 56 -2.59 0.55 4.17
C LEU A 56 -2.39 -0.96 3.98
N PRO A 57 -3.39 -1.79 4.36
CA PRO A 57 -3.42 -3.20 4.01
C PRO A 57 -3.48 -3.37 2.48
N PRO A 58 -2.92 -4.46 1.93
CA PRO A 58 -2.83 -4.68 0.49
C PRO A 58 -4.20 -4.64 -0.21
N GLU A 59 -5.26 -5.07 0.46
CA GLU A 59 -6.63 -5.01 -0.04
C GLU A 59 -7.12 -3.57 -0.25
N GLU A 60 -6.77 -2.64 0.66
CA GLU A 60 -7.10 -1.22 0.51
C GLU A 60 -6.21 -0.51 -0.50
N ARG A 61 -4.95 -0.94 -0.68
CA ARG A 61 -4.08 -0.42 -1.75
C ARG A 61 -4.60 -0.75 -3.14
N LEU A 62 -5.22 -1.92 -3.29
CA LEU A 62 -5.79 -2.40 -4.56
C LEU A 62 -7.25 -1.96 -4.74
N ARG A 63 -7.87 -1.35 -3.73
CA ARG A 63 -9.26 -0.90 -3.75
C ARG A 63 -9.40 0.29 -4.70
N GLY A 64 -10.04 0.03 -5.85
CA GLY A 64 -10.21 1.01 -6.93
C GLY A 64 -9.40 0.71 -8.19
N LEU A 65 -8.42 -0.19 -8.13
CA LEU A 65 -7.75 -0.68 -9.34
C LEU A 65 -8.63 -1.73 -10.04
N PRO A 66 -8.73 -1.69 -11.38
CA PRO A 66 -9.37 -2.76 -12.14
C PRO A 66 -8.57 -4.08 -11.99
N PRO A 67 -9.22 -5.25 -12.11
CA PRO A 67 -8.56 -6.56 -11.93
C PRO A 67 -7.32 -6.72 -12.81
N GLU A 68 -7.36 -6.20 -14.03
CA GLU A 68 -6.27 -6.24 -15.00
C GLU A 68 -5.02 -5.49 -14.49
N GLU A 69 -5.19 -4.33 -13.86
CA GLU A 69 -4.08 -3.57 -13.28
C GLU A 69 -3.55 -4.20 -11.99
N ARG A 70 -4.42 -4.85 -11.19
CA ARG A 70 -3.97 -5.60 -10.01
C ARG A 70 -3.10 -6.79 -10.36
N LEU A 71 -3.38 -7.44 -11.49
CA LEU A 71 -2.62 -8.59 -11.99
C LEU A 71 -1.42 -8.16 -12.84
N ARG A 72 -1.32 -6.88 -13.22
CA ARG A 72 -0.24 -6.33 -14.04
C ARG A 72 1.08 -6.37 -13.25
N GLY A 73 1.97 -7.29 -13.63
CA GLY A 73 3.23 -7.54 -12.94
C GLY A 73 3.30 -8.90 -12.22
N LEU A 74 2.17 -9.57 -11.99
CA LEU A 74 2.18 -10.94 -11.48
C LEU A 74 2.47 -11.94 -12.61
N PRO A 75 3.34 -12.94 -12.39
CA PRO A 75 3.54 -14.03 -13.34
C PRO A 75 2.24 -14.84 -13.50
N PRO A 76 2.01 -15.46 -14.67
CA PRO A 76 0.77 -16.19 -14.96
C PRO A 76 0.46 -17.29 -13.93
N GLU A 77 1.49 -17.94 -13.39
CA GLU A 77 1.34 -18.94 -12.33
C GLU A 77 0.71 -18.38 -11.06
N GLU A 78 1.11 -17.18 -10.63
CA GLU A 78 0.54 -16.51 -9.46
C GLU A 78 -0.86 -15.95 -9.72
N ARG A 79 -1.16 -15.56 -10.97
CA ARG A 79 -2.53 -15.16 -11.36
C ARG A 79 -3.52 -16.32 -11.28
N LEU A 80 -3.07 -17.53 -11.59
CA LEU A 80 -3.88 -18.74 -11.52
C LEU A 80 -3.88 -19.36 -10.12
N ARG A 81 -3.01 -18.89 -9.21
CA ARG A 81 -2.86 -19.40 -7.85
C ARG A 81 -4.06 -19.01 -7.00
N GLY A 82 -4.99 -19.95 -6.85
CA GLY A 82 -6.26 -19.75 -6.13
C GLY A 82 -7.48 -20.06 -6.99
N LEU A 83 -7.34 -20.11 -8.31
CA LEU A 83 -8.42 -20.57 -9.19
C LEU A 83 -8.52 -22.09 -9.18
N PRO A 84 -9.73 -22.67 -9.17
CA PRO A 84 -9.93 -24.11 -9.33
C PRO A 84 -9.47 -24.55 -10.74
N PRO A 85 -9.03 -25.82 -10.92
CA PRO A 85 -8.51 -26.31 -12.19
C PRO A 85 -9.47 -26.09 -13.37
N GLU A 86 -10.77 -26.25 -13.13
CA GLU A 86 -11.82 -26.05 -14.13
C GLU A 86 -11.85 -24.63 -14.67
N GLU A 87 -11.70 -23.61 -13.82
CA GLU A 87 -11.65 -22.21 -14.24
C GLU A 87 -10.35 -21.87 -14.98
N ARG A 88 -9.23 -22.53 -14.62
CA ARG A 88 -7.96 -22.37 -15.36
C ARG A 88 -8.05 -22.92 -16.78
N LEU A 89 -8.80 -24.01 -16.96
CA LEU A 89 -8.99 -24.66 -18.27
C LEU A 89 -10.06 -23.98 -19.13
N ARG A 90 -10.99 -23.23 -18.51
CA ARG A 90 -12.10 -22.55 -19.20
C ARG A 90 -11.65 -21.51 -20.24
N GLY A 91 -10.43 -20.98 -20.11
CA GLY A 91 -9.85 -20.02 -21.05
C GLY A 91 -9.02 -20.66 -22.18
N LEU A 92 -8.86 -21.97 -22.19
CA LEU A 92 -8.10 -22.69 -23.22
C LEU A 92 -9.00 -23.12 -24.37
N SER A 93 -8.46 -23.08 -25.59
CA SER A 93 -9.11 -23.63 -26.78
C SER A 93 -9.12 -25.16 -26.77
N GLU A 94 -10.05 -25.78 -27.53
CA GLU A 94 -10.15 -27.24 -27.63
C GLU A 94 -8.84 -27.89 -28.10
N GLU A 95 -8.10 -27.21 -28.99
CA GLU A 95 -6.80 -27.66 -29.51
C GLU A 95 -5.71 -27.67 -28.42
N GLU A 96 -5.71 -26.67 -27.53
CA GLU A 96 -4.77 -26.59 -26.41
C GLU A 96 -5.09 -27.64 -25.34
N LEU A 97 -6.38 -27.91 -25.10
CA LEU A 97 -6.81 -28.99 -24.22
C LEU A 97 -6.41 -30.36 -24.75
N GLN A 98 -6.52 -30.60 -26.06
CA GLN A 98 -6.06 -31.83 -26.70
C GLN A 98 -4.54 -32.01 -26.58
N LYS A 99 -3.76 -30.95 -26.83
CA LYS A 99 -2.30 -30.99 -26.64
C LYS A 99 -1.93 -31.28 -25.19
N LEU A 100 -2.60 -30.66 -24.22
CA LEU A 100 -2.38 -30.92 -22.80
C LEU A 100 -2.68 -32.39 -22.45
N ALA A 101 -3.78 -32.94 -22.96
CA ALA A 101 -4.13 -34.35 -22.78
C ALA A 101 -3.09 -35.30 -23.39
N GLU A 102 -2.58 -34.97 -24.59
CA GLU A 102 -1.52 -35.75 -25.25
C GLU A 102 -0.22 -35.73 -24.43
N ILE A 103 0.17 -34.55 -23.91
CA ILE A 103 1.34 -34.41 -23.04
C ILE A 103 1.19 -35.26 -21.77
N ILE A 104 0.01 -35.23 -21.14
CA ILE A 104 -0.28 -36.03 -19.94
C ILE A 104 -0.20 -37.53 -20.25
N MET A 105 -0.74 -37.99 -21.39
CA MET A 105 -0.65 -39.38 -21.80
C MET A 105 0.81 -39.82 -22.02
N LYS A 106 1.60 -39.03 -22.76
CA LYS A 106 3.04 -39.30 -22.96
C LYS A 106 3.82 -39.34 -21.65
N GLN A 107 3.54 -38.44 -20.71
CA GLN A 107 4.17 -38.46 -19.39
C GLN A 107 3.82 -39.72 -18.59
N ARG A 108 2.58 -40.22 -18.71
CA ARG A 108 2.12 -41.43 -18.05
C ARG A 108 2.79 -42.68 -18.63
N GLU A 109 2.94 -42.75 -19.94
CA GLU A 109 3.67 -43.84 -20.62
C GLU A 109 5.16 -43.83 -20.28
N GLN A 110 5.81 -42.67 -20.26
CA GLN A 110 7.23 -42.56 -19.86
C GLN A 110 7.47 -42.99 -18.40
N LYS A 111 6.55 -42.67 -17.49
CA LYS A 111 6.61 -43.15 -16.10
C LYS A 111 6.33 -44.64 -15.97
N SER A 112 5.53 -45.22 -16.86
CA SER A 112 5.23 -46.66 -16.86
C SER A 112 6.34 -47.51 -17.47
N SER A 113 7.14 -46.94 -18.38
CA SER A 113 8.29 -47.61 -19.02
C SER A 113 9.59 -47.52 -18.20
N GLY A 114 9.60 -46.72 -17.14
CA GLY A 114 10.76 -46.49 -16.26
C GLY A 114 10.70 -47.22 -14.91
N ASN A 115 9.80 -48.19 -14.76
CA ASN A 115 9.60 -48.95 -13.51
C ASN A 115 9.65 -50.46 -13.78
#